data_AF-A0A973V257-F1
#
_entry.id   AF-A0A973V257-F1
#
_cell.length_a   1.000
_cell.length_b   1.000
_cell.length_c   1.000
_cell.angle_alpha   90.00
_cell.angle_beta   90.00
_cell.angle_gamma   90.00
#
_symmetry.space_group_name_H-M   'P 1'
#
loop_
_entity.id
_entity.type
_entity.pdbx_description
1 polymer ?
#
loop_
_entity_poly.entity_id
_entity_poly.type
_entity_poly.pdbx_seq_one_letter_code
_entity_poly.pdbx_strand_id
1 'polypeptide(L)'
;MTAGGPIFYVSYAHSAPMPDKVRGTDTDHWVRMVFQDLSKEIRRIRDLPPRAVVGVLGGMLQTGEDWRESKLEALSTAQVFVPLYSPGYLARTWPRREHESFVRRLEAAGARVEDHVAPVLWIPFPPDVDFPELHAALELGHGVPAYAENGLRALRMLAGYRTQYEVILSRLAHRIVGLAGDNPLKRSPAPDVRDVPAVLPEAQSEAPYVVRVLAPTAANHPDGAPADAYGAGSPDWRPFGTAQEMPIAEYAATVAERLGLMPRIVGVPPDRTGAATAGPEANGLSEKAVQNAPGMLLIDPWFAALPDGEATLSAALATLPEWVTPLVVLNRRDVAHAERGALLRERVLDMLRRAGNQRTRTADEAEACTHLMPVLVGEARRQFLRQGPIWPPKGGRADRPRLAGHTPPTSPGSEEDRDD
;
A
#
# COMPACT_ATOMS: atom_id res chain seq x y z
N MET A 1 1.22 -14.12 33.43
CA MET A 1 0.33 -14.53 32.32
C MET A 1 -0.79 -13.50 32.19
N THR A 2 -0.73 -12.57 31.24
CA THR A 2 -1.89 -11.77 30.83
C THR A 2 -2.36 -12.31 29.50
N ALA A 3 -3.30 -13.26 29.56
CA ALA A 3 -3.87 -13.96 28.42
C ALA A 3 -4.95 -13.12 27.71
N GLY A 4 -4.58 -11.92 27.26
CA GLY A 4 -5.46 -11.04 26.50
C GLY A 4 -4.69 -10.43 25.33
N GLY A 5 -5.20 -10.61 24.12
CA GLY A 5 -4.70 -9.94 22.92
C GLY A 5 -4.79 -8.41 22.99
N PRO A 6 -4.33 -7.69 21.96
CA PRO A 6 -4.45 -6.24 21.90
C PRO A 6 -5.91 -5.81 22.06
N ILE A 7 -6.15 -4.73 22.81
CA ILE A 7 -7.50 -4.19 23.01
C ILE A 7 -8.05 -3.69 21.67
N PHE A 8 -7.20 -3.13 20.81
CA PHE A 8 -7.64 -2.61 19.52
C PHE A 8 -6.63 -2.78 18.38
N TYR A 9 -7.15 -2.81 17.16
CA TYR A 9 -6.39 -2.80 15.91
C TYR A 9 -6.79 -1.59 15.07
N VAL A 10 -5.84 -0.75 14.64
CA VAL A 10 -6.11 0.41 13.78
C VAL A 10 -5.80 0.10 12.32
N SER A 11 -6.80 0.21 11.45
CA SER A 11 -6.66 0.07 10.00
C SER A 11 -6.83 1.42 9.31
N TYR A 12 -5.98 1.73 8.32
CA TYR A 12 -6.02 3.02 7.62
C TYR A 12 -5.41 2.96 6.21
N ALA A 13 -5.72 3.98 5.41
CA ALA A 13 -5.16 4.17 4.08
C ALA A 13 -3.73 4.75 4.13
N HIS A 14 -2.72 3.97 3.74
CA HIS A 14 -1.30 4.35 3.81
C HIS A 14 -0.86 5.38 2.76
N SER A 15 -0.15 6.43 3.15
CA SER A 15 0.30 7.45 2.21
C SER A 15 1.67 7.13 1.63
N ALA A 16 1.84 7.27 0.30
CA ALA A 16 3.13 7.04 -0.33
C ALA A 16 4.15 8.11 0.12
N PRO A 17 5.38 7.73 0.52
CA PRO A 17 6.41 8.69 0.89
C PRO A 17 6.72 9.71 -0.22
N MET A 18 7.07 10.94 0.19
CA MET A 18 7.57 11.97 -0.73
C MET A 18 9.08 11.80 -0.97
N PRO A 19 9.57 12.00 -2.21
CA PRO A 19 10.95 11.70 -2.58
C PRO A 19 11.95 12.78 -2.14
N ASP A 20 11.50 14.03 -1.92
CA ASP A 20 12.38 15.21 -1.78
C ASP A 20 12.69 15.60 -0.32
N LYS A 21 12.45 14.69 0.62
CA LYS A 21 12.89 14.85 2.01
C LYS A 21 13.86 13.73 2.35
N VAL A 22 15.13 14.00 2.02
CA VAL A 22 16.28 13.34 2.64
C VAL A 22 16.05 13.39 4.16
N ARG A 23 15.82 12.21 4.75
CA ARG A 23 15.35 11.94 6.13
C ARG A 23 13.84 12.15 6.37
N GLY A 24 13.10 11.05 6.23
CA GLY A 24 12.22 10.61 7.32
C GLY A 24 10.96 11.41 7.63
N THR A 25 10.38 12.18 6.69
CA THR A 25 8.98 12.59 6.88
C THR A 25 8.08 11.40 6.63
N ASP A 26 7.82 10.72 7.72
CA ASP A 26 6.71 9.82 7.89
C ASP A 26 5.41 10.44 7.36
N THR A 27 4.95 9.93 6.22
CA THR A 27 3.72 10.39 5.57
C THR A 27 2.46 10.05 6.39
N ASP A 28 2.57 9.08 7.29
CA ASP A 28 1.52 8.65 8.19
C ASP A 28 1.79 9.12 9.64
N HIS A 29 2.58 10.19 9.81
CA HIS A 29 2.95 10.77 11.10
C HIS A 29 1.76 11.06 12.00
N TRP A 30 0.74 11.69 11.45
CA TRP A 30 -0.44 12.02 12.23
C TRP A 30 -1.20 10.77 12.67
N VAL A 31 -1.21 9.69 11.87
CA VAL A 31 -1.79 8.41 12.28
C VAL A 31 -1.01 7.83 13.45
N ARG A 32 0.33 7.82 13.37
CA ARG A 32 1.18 7.32 14.47
C ARG A 32 1.01 8.12 15.75
N MET A 33 0.93 9.45 15.65
CA MET A 33 0.68 10.30 16.81
C MET A 33 -0.68 10.01 17.43
N VAL A 34 -1.75 9.91 16.63
CA VAL A 34 -3.08 9.55 17.16
C VAL A 34 -3.09 8.17 17.79
N PHE A 35 -2.44 7.17 17.17
CA PHE A 35 -2.30 5.84 17.75
C PHE A 35 -1.57 5.85 19.10
N GLN A 36 -0.48 6.62 19.21
CA GLN A 36 0.26 6.77 20.46
C GLN A 36 -0.56 7.47 21.54
N ASP A 37 -1.24 8.56 21.19
CA ASP A 37 -2.08 9.33 22.09
C ASP A 37 -3.28 8.48 22.57
N LEU A 38 -3.93 7.72 21.66
CA LEU A 38 -5.01 6.79 21.98
C LEU A 38 -4.54 5.65 22.88
N SER A 39 -3.37 5.06 22.59
CA SER A 39 -2.77 4.02 23.42
C SER A 39 -2.47 4.51 24.84
N LYS A 40 -2.02 5.77 24.99
CA LYS A 40 -1.80 6.38 26.32
C LYS A 40 -3.12 6.56 27.06
N GLU A 41 -4.15 7.06 26.40
CA GLU A 41 -5.45 7.29 27.03
C GLU A 41 -6.12 5.97 27.45
N ILE A 42 -6.06 4.93 26.62
CA ILE A 42 -6.58 3.59 26.98
C ILE A 42 -5.84 3.01 28.18
N ARG A 43 -4.50 3.15 28.25
CA ARG A 43 -3.73 2.71 29.44
C ARG A 43 -4.17 3.45 30.69
N ARG A 44 -4.42 4.76 30.59
CA ARG A 44 -4.91 5.59 31.70
C ARG A 44 -6.28 5.11 32.18
N ILE A 45 -7.21 4.86 31.27
CA ILE A 45 -8.57 4.39 31.59
C ILE A 45 -8.54 2.99 32.24
N ARG A 46 -7.64 2.11 31.78
CA ARG A 46 -7.54 0.71 32.24
C ARG A 46 -6.54 0.50 33.39
N ASP A 47 -5.94 1.56 33.91
CA ASP A 47 -4.88 1.53 34.94
C ASP A 47 -3.74 0.55 34.60
N LEU A 48 -3.28 0.59 33.34
CA LEU A 48 -2.23 -0.29 32.82
C LEU A 48 -0.85 0.38 32.89
N PRO A 49 0.24 -0.40 33.04
CA PRO A 49 1.59 0.15 33.08
C PRO A 49 1.95 0.84 31.75
N PRO A 50 2.84 1.86 31.75
CA PRO A 50 3.16 2.65 30.56
C PRO A 50 3.66 1.84 29.35
N ARG A 51 4.28 0.68 29.60
CA ARG A 51 4.83 -0.22 28.57
C ARG A 51 3.85 -1.32 28.13
N ALA A 52 2.63 -1.37 28.67
CA ALA A 52 1.64 -2.34 28.21
C ALA A 52 1.32 -2.13 26.73
N VAL A 53 1.35 -3.19 25.93
CA VAL A 53 0.90 -3.17 24.55
C VAL A 53 -0.62 -3.28 24.56
N VAL A 54 -1.31 -2.18 24.24
CA VAL A 54 -2.78 -2.09 24.27
C VAL A 54 -3.41 -2.12 22.89
N GLY A 55 -2.63 -1.88 21.83
CA GLY A 55 -3.15 -1.91 20.48
C GLY A 55 -2.07 -2.17 19.44
N VAL A 56 -2.51 -2.44 18.22
CA VAL A 56 -1.68 -2.65 17.04
C VAL A 56 -2.10 -1.65 15.96
N LEU A 57 -1.12 -0.99 15.35
CA LEU A 57 -1.34 -0.17 14.17
C LEU A 57 -1.04 -1.04 12.94
N GLY A 58 -1.94 -1.07 11.96
CA GLY A 58 -1.68 -1.72 10.66
C GLY A 58 -0.59 -0.97 9.90
N GLY A 59 0.69 -1.18 10.25
CA GLY A 59 1.84 -0.45 9.72
C GLY A 59 2.40 -1.03 8.42
N MET A 60 3.31 -0.29 7.77
CA MET A 60 4.07 -0.76 6.60
C MET A 60 4.96 -1.96 6.95
N LEU A 61 5.11 -2.86 5.99
CA LEU A 61 5.83 -4.13 6.11
C LEU A 61 7.29 -3.89 6.51
N GLN A 62 7.79 -4.54 7.56
CA GLN A 62 9.23 -4.69 7.80
C GLN A 62 9.74 -5.92 7.05
N THR A 63 10.91 -5.85 6.42
CA THR A 63 11.51 -7.04 5.77
C THR A 63 12.26 -7.85 6.83
N GLY A 64 11.83 -9.10 7.06
CA GLY A 64 12.56 -10.09 7.87
C GLY A 64 11.97 -10.46 9.23
N GLU A 65 10.82 -9.89 9.61
CA GLU A 65 9.96 -10.41 10.69
C GLU A 65 8.77 -11.14 10.04
N ASP A 66 8.20 -12.13 10.74
CA ASP A 66 7.01 -12.92 10.33
C ASP A 66 5.78 -12.01 10.22
N TRP A 67 5.82 -11.05 9.30
CA TRP A 67 4.89 -9.94 9.26
C TRP A 67 3.49 -10.43 8.90
N ARG A 68 3.42 -11.50 8.09
CA ARG A 68 2.16 -12.18 7.76
C ARG A 68 1.57 -12.75 9.03
N GLU A 69 2.36 -13.51 9.78
CA GLU A 69 1.92 -14.15 11.01
C GLU A 69 1.59 -13.12 12.09
N SER A 70 2.43 -12.10 12.27
CA SER A 70 2.24 -11.00 13.22
C SER A 70 0.94 -10.23 12.93
N LYS A 71 0.65 -9.98 11.64
CA LYS A 71 -0.60 -9.33 11.23
C LYS A 71 -1.82 -10.22 11.43
N LEU A 72 -1.71 -11.48 11.02
CA LEU A 72 -2.75 -12.48 11.19
C LEU A 72 -3.06 -12.68 12.68
N GLU A 73 -2.03 -12.76 13.52
CA GLU A 73 -2.11 -12.85 14.97
C GLU A 73 -2.79 -11.60 15.54
N ALA A 74 -2.41 -10.40 15.10
CA ALA A 74 -3.05 -9.16 15.54
C ALA A 74 -4.55 -9.13 15.22
N LEU A 75 -4.94 -9.51 13.99
CA LEU A 75 -6.35 -9.60 13.60
C LEU A 75 -7.09 -10.75 14.28
N SER A 76 -6.40 -11.83 14.64
CA SER A 76 -6.94 -13.01 15.35
C SER A 76 -7.10 -12.80 16.86
N THR A 77 -6.48 -11.76 17.41
CA THR A 77 -6.45 -11.49 18.86
C THR A 77 -7.02 -10.15 19.26
N ALA A 78 -7.14 -9.18 18.35
CA ALA A 78 -7.74 -7.87 18.63
C ALA A 78 -9.18 -8.00 19.14
N GLN A 79 -9.56 -7.17 20.12
CA GLN A 79 -10.94 -7.11 20.63
C GLN A 79 -11.81 -6.11 19.85
N VAL A 80 -11.21 -4.99 19.41
CA VAL A 80 -11.90 -3.93 18.69
C VAL A 80 -11.12 -3.54 17.43
N PHE A 81 -11.80 -3.44 16.29
CA PHE A 81 -11.26 -2.93 15.04
C PHE A 81 -11.60 -1.45 14.87
N VAL A 82 -10.62 -0.62 14.52
CA VAL A 82 -10.72 0.84 14.45
C VAL A 82 -10.37 1.28 13.02
N PRO A 83 -11.35 1.39 12.12
CA PRO A 83 -11.12 1.91 10.76
C PRO A 83 -11.02 3.43 10.78
N LEU A 84 -9.93 3.95 10.22
CA LEU A 84 -9.74 5.39 9.98
C LEU A 84 -10.26 5.75 8.58
N TYR A 85 -11.55 6.06 8.49
CA TYR A 85 -12.21 6.34 7.21
C TYR A 85 -11.72 7.64 6.58
N SER A 86 -11.36 7.51 5.32
CA SER A 86 -10.99 8.60 4.42
C SER A 86 -11.38 8.20 3.00
N PRO A 87 -11.43 9.14 2.04
CA PRO A 87 -11.62 8.78 0.63
C PRO A 87 -10.64 7.70 0.16
N GLY A 88 -9.37 7.77 0.60
CA GLY A 88 -8.36 6.76 0.31
C GLY A 88 -8.58 5.40 1.00
N TYR A 89 -9.38 5.33 2.06
CA TYR A 89 -9.74 4.05 2.70
C TYR A 89 -10.70 3.26 1.83
N LEU A 90 -11.72 3.93 1.28
CA LEU A 90 -12.72 3.30 0.42
C LEU A 90 -12.16 2.93 -0.95
N ALA A 91 -11.25 3.75 -1.47
CA ALA A 91 -10.63 3.57 -2.78
C ALA A 91 -9.51 2.53 -2.84
N ARG A 92 -9.21 1.83 -1.72
CA ARG A 92 -8.11 0.88 -1.65
C ARG A 92 -8.54 -0.50 -1.19
N THR A 93 -8.00 -1.51 -1.83
CA THR A 93 -8.28 -2.92 -1.53
C THR A 93 -7.79 -3.32 -0.15
N TRP A 94 -6.55 -2.96 0.19
CA TRP A 94 -5.88 -3.48 1.38
C TRP A 94 -6.57 -3.19 2.73
N PRO A 95 -6.84 -1.93 3.12
CA PRO A 95 -7.52 -1.65 4.40
C PRO A 95 -8.92 -2.28 4.47
N ARG A 96 -9.60 -2.44 3.31
CA ARG A 96 -10.90 -3.10 3.23
C ARG A 96 -10.80 -4.61 3.41
N ARG A 97 -9.72 -5.23 2.92
CA ARG A 97 -9.42 -6.64 3.19
C ARG A 97 -9.12 -6.90 4.67
N GLU A 98 -8.44 -5.97 5.35
CA GLU A 98 -8.23 -6.05 6.81
C GLU A 98 -9.57 -6.01 7.56
N HIS A 99 -10.46 -5.10 7.17
CA HIS A 99 -11.79 -5.00 7.74
C HIS A 99 -12.61 -6.28 7.51
N GLU A 100 -12.68 -6.75 6.27
CA GLU A 100 -13.41 -7.95 5.89
C GLU A 100 -12.83 -9.22 6.56
N SER A 101 -11.50 -9.32 6.70
CA SER A 101 -10.86 -10.39 7.49
C SER A 101 -11.35 -10.39 8.95
N PHE A 102 -11.44 -9.21 9.57
CA PHE A 102 -11.96 -9.08 10.92
C PHE A 102 -13.46 -9.38 11.00
N VAL A 103 -14.28 -8.90 10.05
CA VAL A 103 -15.73 -9.20 9.99
C VAL A 103 -15.98 -10.71 9.87
N ARG A 104 -15.27 -11.42 8.99
CA ARG A 104 -15.38 -12.88 8.87
C ARG A 104 -15.00 -13.62 10.15
N ARG A 105 -14.02 -13.09 10.90
CA ARG A 105 -13.70 -13.62 12.24
C ARG A 105 -14.86 -13.44 13.21
N LEU A 106 -15.54 -12.30 13.20
CA LEU A 106 -16.71 -12.04 14.04
C LEU A 106 -17.88 -12.96 13.68
N GLU A 107 -18.17 -13.12 12.38
CA GLU A 107 -19.19 -14.04 11.88
C GLU A 107 -18.94 -15.48 12.36
N ALA A 108 -17.70 -15.97 12.22
CA ALA A 108 -17.31 -17.29 12.69
C ALA A 108 -17.42 -17.44 14.23
N ALA A 109 -17.27 -16.34 14.97
CA ALA A 109 -17.43 -16.30 16.42
C ALA A 109 -18.89 -16.07 16.86
N GLY A 110 -19.83 -15.82 15.95
CA GLY A 110 -21.20 -15.44 16.27
C GLY A 110 -21.33 -14.06 16.93
N ALA A 111 -20.34 -13.18 16.73
CA ALA A 111 -20.29 -11.84 17.29
C ALA A 111 -20.83 -10.80 16.30
N ARG A 112 -21.40 -9.70 16.83
CA ARG A 112 -21.96 -8.61 16.00
C ARG A 112 -20.88 -7.59 15.66
N VAL A 113 -20.89 -7.08 14.43
CA VAL A 113 -19.88 -6.11 13.95
C VAL A 113 -19.90 -4.83 14.79
N GLU A 114 -21.09 -4.32 15.14
CA GLU A 114 -21.26 -3.04 15.86
C GLU A 114 -20.69 -3.05 17.29
N ASP A 115 -20.50 -4.25 17.85
CA ASP A 115 -19.96 -4.49 19.18
C ASP A 115 -18.43 -4.60 19.20
N HIS A 116 -17.80 -4.65 18.02
CA HIS A 116 -16.37 -4.83 17.86
C HIS A 116 -15.72 -3.86 16.87
N VAL A 117 -16.47 -2.96 16.25
CA VAL A 117 -15.95 -1.94 15.35
C VAL A 117 -16.18 -0.54 15.93
N ALA A 118 -15.11 0.24 16.01
CA ALA A 118 -15.12 1.63 16.48
C ALA A 118 -14.65 2.55 15.33
N PRO A 119 -15.56 2.94 14.42
CA PRO A 119 -15.20 3.72 13.24
C PRO A 119 -14.84 5.17 13.57
N VAL A 120 -13.92 5.73 12.78
CA VAL A 120 -13.40 7.10 12.97
C VAL A 120 -13.36 7.84 11.63
N LEU A 121 -13.88 9.06 11.61
CA LEU A 121 -13.73 9.97 10.48
C LEU A 121 -12.33 10.57 10.49
N TRP A 122 -11.44 10.04 9.66
CA TRP A 122 -10.07 10.51 9.55
C TRP A 122 -9.95 11.72 8.63
N ILE A 123 -10.54 11.63 7.45
CA ILE A 123 -10.64 12.70 6.46
C ILE A 123 -12.11 12.76 6.00
N PRO A 124 -12.74 13.95 5.98
CA PRO A 124 -14.11 14.12 5.51
C PRO A 124 -14.31 13.60 4.09
N PHE A 125 -15.51 13.12 3.82
CA PHE A 125 -15.94 12.72 2.49
C PHE A 125 -16.70 13.85 1.79
N PRO A 126 -16.76 13.82 0.45
CA PRO A 126 -17.76 14.59 -0.31
C PRO A 126 -19.19 14.31 0.19
N PRO A 127 -20.13 15.28 0.10
CA PRO A 127 -21.48 15.13 0.64
C PRO A 127 -22.33 14.00 0.04
N ASP A 128 -21.95 13.49 -1.14
CA ASP A 128 -22.63 12.41 -1.86
C ASP A 128 -22.21 11.00 -1.42
N VAL A 129 -21.22 10.88 -0.54
CA VAL A 129 -20.78 9.58 0.02
C VAL A 129 -21.53 9.28 1.30
N ASP A 130 -22.26 8.17 1.31
CA ASP A 130 -22.98 7.70 2.48
C ASP A 130 -22.86 6.18 2.67
N PHE A 131 -22.63 5.74 3.91
CA PHE A 131 -22.63 4.33 4.32
C PHE A 131 -22.85 4.20 5.85
N PRO A 132 -23.37 3.07 6.35
CA PRO A 132 -23.75 2.93 7.77
C PRO A 132 -22.62 3.23 8.77
N GLU A 133 -21.39 2.77 8.49
CA GLU A 133 -20.26 2.96 9.40
C GLU A 133 -19.77 4.42 9.43
N LEU A 134 -20.06 5.22 8.39
CA LEU A 134 -19.76 6.66 8.37
C LEU A 134 -20.61 7.41 9.39
N HIS A 135 -21.89 7.03 9.53
CA HIS A 135 -22.78 7.60 10.54
C HIS A 135 -22.24 7.33 11.95
N ALA A 136 -21.86 6.09 12.25
CA ALA A 136 -21.25 5.75 13.54
C ALA A 136 -19.92 6.51 13.77
N ALA A 137 -19.14 6.76 12.71
CA ALA A 137 -17.92 7.56 12.79
C ALA A 137 -18.21 9.04 13.11
N LEU A 138 -19.30 9.60 12.58
CA LEU A 138 -19.75 10.97 12.81
C LEU A 138 -20.33 11.15 14.23
N GLU A 139 -21.07 10.15 14.74
CA GLU A 139 -21.62 10.16 16.10
C GLU A 139 -20.54 10.31 17.19
N LEU A 140 -19.33 9.79 16.95
CA LEU A 140 -18.18 10.03 17.84
C LEU A 140 -17.94 11.52 18.11
N GLY A 141 -18.22 12.35 17.10
CA GLY A 141 -18.08 13.80 17.12
C GLY A 141 -19.34 14.59 17.46
N HIS A 142 -20.40 13.95 17.96
CA HIS A 142 -21.63 14.66 18.34
C HIS A 142 -21.32 15.87 19.26
N GLY A 143 -21.76 17.06 18.84
CA GLY A 143 -21.48 18.33 19.54
C GLY A 143 -20.08 18.93 19.31
N VAL A 144 -19.30 18.41 18.34
CA VAL A 144 -17.99 18.93 17.93
C VAL A 144 -17.99 19.16 16.40
N PRO A 145 -18.56 20.28 15.90
CA PRO A 145 -18.71 20.53 14.46
C PRO A 145 -17.40 20.40 13.67
N ALA A 146 -16.30 20.91 14.24
CA ALA A 146 -14.98 20.86 13.63
C ALA A 146 -14.54 19.43 13.24
N TYR A 147 -14.98 18.40 13.98
CA TYR A 147 -14.66 17.01 13.65
C TYR A 147 -15.38 16.52 12.39
N ALA A 148 -16.67 16.81 12.24
CA ALA A 148 -17.42 16.45 11.03
C ALA A 148 -16.89 17.21 9.80
N GLU A 149 -16.53 18.49 9.99
CA GLU A 149 -16.05 19.36 8.91
C GLU A 149 -14.62 19.04 8.46
N ASN A 150 -13.73 18.66 9.38
CA ASN A 150 -12.28 18.59 9.11
C ASN A 150 -11.67 17.20 9.33
N GLY A 151 -12.36 16.29 10.03
CA GLY A 151 -11.88 14.97 10.40
C GLY A 151 -10.77 14.97 11.45
N LEU A 152 -10.52 13.81 12.06
CA LEU A 152 -9.56 13.69 13.17
C LEU A 152 -8.12 14.07 12.78
N ARG A 153 -7.75 13.89 11.50
CA ARG A 153 -6.41 14.26 11.01
C ARG A 153 -6.13 15.75 11.20
N ALA A 154 -7.06 16.59 10.76
CA ALA A 154 -6.90 18.04 10.83
C ALA A 154 -6.90 18.52 12.29
N LEU A 155 -7.80 17.95 13.11
CA LEU A 155 -7.87 18.21 14.55
C LEU A 155 -6.55 17.91 15.26
N ARG A 156 -5.89 16.80 14.89
CA ARG A 156 -4.57 16.46 15.42
C ARG A 156 -3.47 17.40 14.90
N MET A 157 -3.53 17.79 13.64
CA MET A 157 -2.46 18.52 12.95
C MET A 157 -2.41 20.01 13.34
N LEU A 158 -3.55 20.63 13.59
CA LEU A 158 -3.67 22.08 13.77
C LEU A 158 -3.82 22.43 15.26
N ALA A 159 -2.93 23.29 15.76
CA ALA A 159 -2.89 23.68 17.18
C ALA A 159 -4.21 24.28 17.70
N GLY A 160 -4.94 25.02 16.85
CA GLY A 160 -6.23 25.64 17.20
C GLY A 160 -7.35 24.64 17.51
N TYR A 161 -7.20 23.38 17.12
CA TYR A 161 -8.19 22.32 17.39
C TYR A 161 -7.82 21.42 18.57
N ARG A 162 -6.86 21.81 19.42
CA ARG A 162 -6.32 20.94 20.46
C ARG A 162 -7.40 20.42 21.42
N THR A 163 -8.28 21.30 21.90
CA THR A 163 -9.36 20.92 22.82
C THR A 163 -10.35 19.96 22.15
N GLN A 164 -10.74 20.23 20.91
CA GLN A 164 -11.64 19.38 20.13
C GLN A 164 -11.01 18.00 19.90
N TYR A 165 -9.72 17.98 19.56
CA TYR A 165 -8.96 16.74 19.40
C TYR A 165 -8.97 15.89 20.68
N GLU A 166 -8.69 16.49 21.84
CA GLU A 166 -8.67 15.79 23.14
C GLU A 166 -10.05 15.22 23.50
N VAL A 167 -11.13 15.96 23.23
CA VAL A 167 -12.51 15.49 23.42
C VAL A 167 -12.79 14.25 22.57
N ILE A 168 -12.49 14.30 21.26
CA ILE A 168 -12.73 13.17 20.36
C ILE A 168 -11.86 11.96 20.74
N LEU A 169 -10.59 12.20 21.06
CA LEU A 169 -9.67 11.14 21.47
C LEU A 169 -10.14 10.43 22.74
N SER A 170 -10.59 11.20 23.75
CA SER A 170 -11.10 10.62 24.99
C SER A 170 -12.38 9.82 24.76
N ARG A 171 -13.32 10.33 23.94
CA ARG A 171 -14.52 9.57 23.55
C ARG A 171 -14.19 8.27 22.84
N LEU A 172 -13.22 8.30 21.91
CA LEU A 172 -12.77 7.11 21.19
C LEU A 172 -12.16 6.08 22.15
N ALA A 173 -11.32 6.53 23.07
CA ALA A 173 -10.70 5.65 24.07
C ALA A 173 -11.74 4.97 24.98
N HIS A 174 -12.72 5.73 25.47
CA HIS A 174 -13.82 5.17 26.26
C HIS A 174 -14.70 4.21 25.45
N ARG A 175 -14.99 4.52 24.17
CA ARG A 175 -15.74 3.62 23.29
C ARG A 175 -15.02 2.30 23.08
N ILE A 176 -13.72 2.33 22.80
CA ILE A 176 -12.90 1.12 22.62
C ILE A 176 -12.86 0.29 23.91
N VAL A 177 -12.64 0.94 25.06
CA VAL A 177 -12.61 0.26 26.36
C VAL A 177 -13.96 -0.36 26.72
N GLY A 178 -15.06 0.35 26.43
CA GLY A 178 -16.42 -0.14 26.62
C GLY A 178 -16.70 -1.35 25.75
N LEU A 179 -16.48 -1.25 24.43
CA LEU A 179 -16.67 -2.38 23.50
C LEU A 179 -15.88 -3.62 23.93
N ALA A 180 -14.59 -3.47 24.27
CA ALA A 180 -13.75 -4.57 24.71
C ALA A 180 -14.14 -5.13 26.09
N GLY A 181 -14.77 -4.34 26.95
CA GLY A 181 -15.22 -4.75 28.29
C GLY A 181 -16.59 -5.44 28.26
N ASP A 182 -17.54 -4.84 27.56
CA ASP A 182 -18.93 -5.28 27.49
C ASP A 182 -19.08 -6.50 26.58
N ASN A 183 -18.25 -6.59 25.53
CA ASN A 183 -18.25 -7.68 24.56
C ASN A 183 -16.84 -8.29 24.42
N PRO A 184 -16.36 -9.13 25.36
CA PRO A 184 -15.03 -9.73 25.24
C PRO A 184 -14.96 -10.71 24.06
N LEU A 185 -14.05 -10.43 23.11
CA LEU A 185 -13.78 -11.32 21.98
C LEU A 185 -12.63 -12.28 22.32
N LYS A 186 -12.89 -13.59 22.29
CA LYS A 186 -11.84 -14.60 22.44
C LYS A 186 -10.93 -14.62 21.21
N ARG A 187 -9.68 -15.06 21.41
CA ARG A 187 -8.79 -15.39 20.29
C ARG A 187 -9.48 -16.40 19.38
N SER A 188 -9.54 -16.09 18.08
CA SER A 188 -10.10 -16.95 17.05
C SER A 188 -9.41 -16.63 15.71
N PRO A 189 -9.26 -17.62 14.81
CA PRO A 189 -8.56 -17.42 13.56
C PRO A 189 -9.27 -16.39 12.68
N ALA A 190 -8.55 -15.35 12.26
CA ALA A 190 -8.96 -14.50 11.14
C ALA A 190 -8.47 -15.11 9.82
N PRO A 191 -9.17 -14.94 8.68
CA PRO A 191 -8.62 -15.27 7.37
C PRO A 191 -7.41 -14.39 7.03
N ASP A 192 -6.44 -14.90 6.26
CA ASP A 192 -5.37 -14.04 5.73
C ASP A 192 -6.00 -12.93 4.87
N VAL A 193 -5.58 -11.69 5.12
CA VAL A 193 -6.01 -10.48 4.40
C VAL A 193 -5.91 -10.64 2.87
N ARG A 194 -4.95 -11.43 2.38
CA ARG A 194 -4.73 -11.64 0.94
C ARG A 194 -5.70 -12.63 0.31
N ASP A 195 -6.16 -13.59 1.10
CA ASP A 195 -7.14 -14.60 0.68
C ASP A 195 -8.57 -14.03 0.68
N VAL A 196 -8.75 -12.86 1.31
CA VAL A 196 -10.00 -12.12 1.27
C VAL A 196 -10.21 -11.48 -0.11
N PRO A 197 -11.36 -11.72 -0.77
CA PRO A 197 -11.69 -11.07 -2.04
C PRO A 197 -11.67 -9.55 -1.94
N ALA A 198 -10.99 -8.90 -2.88
CA ALA A 198 -11.04 -7.45 -3.02
C ALA A 198 -12.32 -7.05 -3.77
N VAL A 199 -13.34 -6.55 -3.07
CA VAL A 199 -14.56 -6.03 -3.70
C VAL A 199 -14.48 -4.51 -3.78
N LEU A 200 -13.89 -3.95 -4.84
CA LEU A 200 -14.00 -2.51 -5.14
C LEU A 200 -15.31 -2.22 -5.86
N PRO A 201 -16.00 -1.09 -5.58
CA PRO A 201 -17.06 -0.61 -6.45
C PRO A 201 -16.51 -0.43 -7.87
N GLU A 202 -17.23 -0.89 -8.89
CA GLU A 202 -16.80 -0.92 -10.30
C GLU A 202 -16.27 0.42 -10.83
N ALA A 203 -16.69 1.54 -10.22
CA ALA A 203 -16.27 2.90 -10.57
C ALA A 203 -14.87 3.30 -10.07
N GLN A 204 -14.19 2.48 -9.26
CA GLN A 204 -12.88 2.80 -8.67
C GLN A 204 -11.86 1.69 -9.01
N SER A 205 -11.44 1.64 -10.28
CA SER A 205 -10.35 0.76 -10.69
C SER A 205 -9.01 1.31 -10.18
N GLU A 206 -8.33 0.58 -9.28
CA GLU A 206 -6.97 0.91 -8.86
C GLU A 206 -6.04 0.98 -10.07
N ALA A 207 -5.12 1.97 -10.08
CA ALA A 207 -4.20 2.11 -11.19
C ALA A 207 -3.28 0.86 -11.26
N PRO A 208 -3.10 0.24 -12.44
CA PRO A 208 -2.24 -0.92 -12.58
C PRO A 208 -0.81 -0.56 -12.20
N TYR A 209 -0.06 -1.54 -11.68
CA TYR A 209 1.36 -1.38 -11.37
C TYR A 209 2.13 -2.65 -11.75
N VAL A 210 3.32 -2.52 -12.35
CA VAL A 210 4.10 -3.68 -12.77
C VAL A 210 5.37 -3.82 -11.94
N VAL A 211 5.59 -5.00 -11.37
CA VAL A 211 6.85 -5.41 -10.75
C VAL A 211 7.53 -6.39 -11.69
N ARG A 212 8.57 -5.94 -12.39
CA ARG A 212 9.35 -6.79 -13.30
C ARG A 212 10.61 -7.27 -12.59
N VAL A 213 10.96 -8.54 -12.74
CA VAL A 213 12.09 -9.17 -12.05
C VAL A 213 13.08 -9.74 -13.06
N LEU A 214 14.33 -9.29 -12.98
CA LEU A 214 15.48 -9.83 -13.70
C LEU A 214 16.41 -10.46 -12.67
N ALA A 215 16.17 -11.75 -12.40
CA ALA A 215 16.96 -12.55 -11.48
C ALA A 215 17.12 -13.96 -12.04
N PRO A 216 18.23 -14.66 -11.72
CA PRO A 216 18.35 -16.09 -11.97
C PRO A 216 17.21 -16.91 -11.33
N THR A 217 17.19 -18.18 -11.70
CA THR A 217 16.29 -19.22 -11.20
C THR A 217 17.13 -20.38 -10.68
N ALA A 218 16.52 -21.30 -9.93
CA ALA A 218 17.17 -22.54 -9.52
C ALA A 218 17.66 -23.39 -10.72
N ALA A 219 17.00 -23.28 -11.88
CA ALA A 219 17.35 -24.05 -13.08
C ALA A 219 18.55 -23.49 -13.87
N ASN A 220 18.87 -22.20 -13.71
CA ASN A 220 19.96 -21.52 -14.40
C ASN A 220 20.88 -20.80 -13.40
N HIS A 221 21.08 -21.42 -12.23
CA HIS A 221 21.91 -20.91 -11.15
C HIS A 221 23.34 -20.60 -11.66
N PRO A 222 23.80 -19.33 -11.59
CA PRO A 222 25.15 -18.97 -12.03
C PRO A 222 26.20 -19.50 -11.04
N ASP A 223 27.32 -20.00 -11.57
CA ASP A 223 28.44 -20.42 -10.73
C ASP A 223 28.84 -19.34 -9.72
N GLY A 224 28.89 -19.71 -8.44
CA GLY A 224 29.26 -18.79 -7.37
C GLY A 224 28.19 -17.79 -6.97
N ALA A 225 26.93 -17.94 -7.43
CA ALA A 225 25.79 -17.23 -6.85
C ALA A 225 25.29 -17.95 -5.57
N PRO A 226 24.51 -17.27 -4.72
CA PRO A 226 23.99 -17.87 -3.48
C PRO A 226 22.96 -18.97 -3.81
N ALA A 227 23.07 -20.15 -3.18
CA ALA A 227 22.26 -21.31 -3.54
C ALA A 227 20.79 -21.21 -3.08
N ASP A 228 20.53 -20.49 -1.99
CA ASP A 228 19.21 -20.35 -1.35
C ASP A 228 18.43 -19.11 -1.83
N ALA A 229 19.04 -18.29 -2.70
CA ALA A 229 18.44 -17.05 -3.17
C ALA A 229 17.40 -17.24 -4.30
N TYR A 230 17.35 -18.39 -4.96
CA TYR A 230 16.56 -18.57 -6.20
C TYR A 230 15.54 -19.69 -6.10
N GLY A 231 14.31 -19.41 -6.58
CA GLY A 231 13.24 -20.40 -6.70
C GLY A 231 13.01 -20.87 -8.14
N ALA A 232 11.83 -21.40 -8.41
CA ALA A 232 11.47 -21.98 -9.71
C ALA A 232 11.41 -20.93 -10.83
N GLY A 233 11.00 -19.70 -10.52
CA GLY A 233 11.03 -18.57 -11.45
C GLY A 233 11.77 -17.36 -10.87
N SER A 234 12.14 -16.40 -11.74
CA SER A 234 12.76 -15.14 -11.30
C SER A 234 11.95 -14.40 -10.22
N PRO A 235 10.60 -14.40 -10.24
CA PRO A 235 9.79 -13.78 -9.17
C PRO A 235 9.99 -14.38 -7.78
N ASP A 236 10.50 -15.60 -7.67
CA ASP A 236 10.74 -16.30 -6.39
C ASP A 236 12.07 -15.89 -5.75
N TRP A 237 12.80 -14.96 -6.37
CA TRP A 237 14.08 -14.47 -5.90
C TRP A 237 14.02 -13.85 -4.50
N ARG A 238 14.93 -14.30 -3.64
CA ARG A 238 15.13 -13.88 -2.25
C ARG A 238 16.57 -13.40 -2.04
N PRO A 239 16.89 -12.13 -2.34
CA PRO A 239 18.27 -11.62 -2.24
C PRO A 239 18.88 -11.74 -0.84
N PHE A 240 18.07 -11.80 0.22
CA PHE A 240 18.54 -11.84 1.60
C PHE A 240 18.40 -13.21 2.28
N GLY A 241 18.17 -14.28 1.50
CA GLY A 241 18.10 -15.66 2.00
C GLY A 241 17.09 -15.83 3.14
N THR A 242 17.49 -16.50 4.21
CA THR A 242 16.65 -16.77 5.40
C THR A 242 16.22 -15.52 6.17
N ALA A 243 16.88 -14.37 5.98
CA ALA A 243 16.42 -13.10 6.53
C ALA A 243 15.20 -12.53 5.79
N GLN A 244 14.69 -13.24 4.79
CA GLN A 244 13.54 -12.85 3.98
C GLN A 244 12.58 -14.04 3.78
N GLU A 245 11.43 -13.97 4.43
CA GLU A 245 10.37 -14.98 4.29
C GLU A 245 9.68 -15.00 2.92
N MET A 246 9.54 -13.83 2.30
CA MET A 246 8.80 -13.66 1.06
C MET A 246 9.69 -13.12 -0.06
N PRO A 247 9.51 -13.57 -1.31
CA PRO A 247 10.26 -13.03 -2.45
C PRO A 247 10.18 -11.50 -2.53
N ILE A 248 11.27 -10.86 -2.93
CA ILE A 248 11.35 -9.39 -2.98
C ILE A 248 10.32 -8.78 -3.94
N ALA A 249 9.96 -9.49 -5.00
CA ALA A 249 8.93 -9.08 -5.95
C ALA A 249 7.55 -9.05 -5.32
N GLU A 250 7.25 -10.04 -4.48
CA GLU A 250 5.99 -10.13 -3.75
C GLU A 250 5.91 -9.06 -2.65
N TYR A 251 7.04 -8.73 -2.02
CA TYR A 251 7.13 -7.61 -1.10
C TYR A 251 6.81 -6.28 -1.82
N ALA A 252 7.43 -6.03 -2.98
CA ALA A 252 7.16 -4.84 -3.78
C ALA A 252 5.68 -4.74 -4.23
N ALA A 253 5.08 -5.86 -4.65
CA ALA A 253 3.66 -5.93 -4.99
C ALA A 253 2.77 -5.56 -3.79
N THR A 254 3.06 -6.11 -2.61
CA THR A 254 2.28 -5.83 -1.38
C THR A 254 2.39 -4.36 -0.98
N VAL A 255 3.57 -3.75 -1.14
CA VAL A 255 3.76 -2.30 -0.92
C VAL A 255 2.92 -1.50 -1.92
N ALA A 256 2.91 -1.86 -3.21
CA ALA A 256 2.09 -1.20 -4.22
C ALA A 256 0.59 -1.28 -3.91
N GLU A 257 0.10 -2.46 -3.53
CA GLU A 257 -1.29 -2.67 -3.13
C GLU A 257 -1.70 -1.79 -1.95
N ARG A 258 -0.86 -1.74 -0.90
CA ARG A 258 -1.10 -0.86 0.26
C ARG A 258 -1.16 0.63 -0.10
N LEU A 259 -0.49 1.02 -1.18
CA LEU A 259 -0.51 2.39 -1.70
C LEU A 259 -1.68 2.66 -2.65
N GLY A 260 -2.55 1.67 -2.91
CA GLY A 260 -3.73 1.77 -3.76
C GLY A 260 -3.46 1.56 -5.23
N LEU A 261 -2.56 0.64 -5.54
CA LEU A 261 -2.22 0.22 -6.89
C LEU A 261 -2.54 -1.25 -7.07
N MET A 262 -2.82 -1.69 -8.30
CA MET A 262 -3.09 -3.09 -8.59
C MET A 262 -1.81 -3.76 -9.16
N PRO A 263 -0.97 -4.40 -8.33
CA PRO A 263 0.30 -4.94 -8.78
C PRO A 263 0.14 -6.18 -9.65
N ARG A 264 1.02 -6.32 -10.64
CA ARG A 264 1.26 -7.54 -11.41
C ARG A 264 2.75 -7.84 -11.40
N ILE A 265 3.11 -9.06 -11.02
CA ILE A 265 4.50 -9.51 -11.01
C ILE A 265 4.82 -10.21 -12.33
N VAL A 266 5.93 -9.84 -12.95
CA VAL A 266 6.39 -10.37 -14.25
C VAL A 266 7.84 -10.82 -14.13
N GLY A 267 8.10 -12.11 -14.34
CA GLY A 267 9.44 -12.69 -14.41
C GLY A 267 9.99 -12.76 -15.83
N VAL A 268 11.22 -13.26 -15.96
CA VAL A 268 11.77 -13.71 -17.25
C VAL A 268 11.17 -15.10 -17.54
N PRO A 269 10.61 -15.35 -18.74
CA PRO A 269 10.13 -16.67 -19.11
C PRO A 269 11.27 -17.71 -19.03
N PRO A 270 11.02 -18.91 -18.49
CA PRO A 270 12.05 -19.95 -18.33
C PRO A 270 12.69 -20.38 -19.66
N ASP A 271 11.94 -20.33 -20.77
CA ASP A 271 12.41 -20.79 -22.08
C ASP A 271 13.21 -19.75 -22.88
N ARG A 272 13.37 -18.51 -22.38
CA ARG A 272 14.15 -17.48 -23.08
C ARG A 272 15.66 -17.58 -22.85
N THR A 273 16.11 -18.41 -21.93
CA THR A 273 17.54 -18.71 -21.70
C THR A 273 18.06 -19.88 -22.57
N GLY A 274 17.27 -20.33 -23.55
CA GLY A 274 17.68 -21.26 -24.59
C GLY A 274 17.06 -20.85 -25.93
N ALA A 275 17.89 -20.88 -26.99
CA ALA A 275 17.59 -20.63 -28.41
C ALA A 275 16.14 -20.25 -28.80
N ALA A 276 16.02 -19.03 -29.32
CA ALA A 276 14.90 -18.45 -30.07
C ALA A 276 13.87 -19.42 -30.68
N THR A 277 12.77 -19.69 -29.97
CA THR A 277 11.46 -19.98 -30.57
C THR A 277 10.35 -19.38 -29.70
N ALA A 278 9.95 -18.13 -29.97
CA ALA A 278 8.79 -17.51 -29.34
C ALA A 278 7.62 -17.43 -30.33
N GLY A 279 6.56 -18.19 -30.07
CA GLY A 279 5.23 -17.92 -30.64
C GLY A 279 4.59 -16.68 -30.00
N PRO A 280 3.66 -16.00 -30.68
CA PRO A 280 3.16 -14.68 -30.30
C PRO A 280 2.33 -14.62 -29.00
N GLU A 281 1.94 -15.77 -28.41
CA GLU A 281 0.99 -15.80 -27.28
C GLU A 281 1.62 -16.09 -25.89
N ALA A 282 2.87 -16.56 -25.83
CA ALA A 282 3.59 -16.71 -24.54
C ALA A 282 4.25 -15.39 -24.05
N ASN A 283 4.20 -14.33 -24.86
CA ASN A 283 4.86 -13.03 -24.64
C ASN A 283 3.88 -11.85 -24.45
N GLY A 284 2.57 -12.10 -24.37
CA GLY A 284 1.56 -11.07 -24.62
C GLY A 284 1.40 -9.96 -23.56
N LEU A 285 1.91 -10.13 -22.34
CA LEU A 285 1.62 -9.24 -21.21
C LEU A 285 2.84 -8.52 -20.61
N SER A 286 4.08 -8.81 -21.04
CA SER A 286 5.28 -8.36 -20.28
C SER A 286 5.83 -6.98 -20.67
N GLU A 287 5.76 -6.60 -21.95
CA GLU A 287 6.35 -5.33 -22.43
C GLU A 287 5.30 -4.22 -22.57
N LYS A 288 4.12 -4.55 -23.11
CA LYS A 288 2.97 -3.63 -23.19
C LYS A 288 2.45 -3.20 -21.82
N ALA A 289 2.55 -4.05 -20.80
CA ALA A 289 2.07 -3.68 -19.46
C ALA A 289 2.95 -2.59 -18.82
N VAL A 290 4.27 -2.68 -18.96
CA VAL A 290 5.22 -1.69 -18.43
C VAL A 290 5.11 -0.36 -19.18
N GLN A 291 4.73 -0.40 -20.47
CA GLN A 291 4.47 0.80 -21.29
C GLN A 291 3.17 1.54 -20.95
N ASN A 292 2.23 0.90 -20.25
CA ASN A 292 0.91 1.47 -19.97
C ASN A 292 0.60 1.57 -18.47
N ALA A 293 1.59 1.31 -17.62
CA ALA A 293 1.44 1.38 -16.17
C ALA A 293 2.73 1.86 -15.50
N PRO A 294 2.66 2.52 -14.32
CA PRO A 294 3.81 2.69 -13.46
C PRO A 294 4.41 1.32 -13.08
N GLY A 295 5.70 1.29 -12.78
CA GLY A 295 6.33 0.04 -12.38
C GLY A 295 7.72 0.16 -11.81
N MET A 296 8.24 -0.97 -11.38
CA MET A 296 9.59 -1.15 -10.87
C MET A 296 10.28 -2.30 -11.59
N LEU A 297 11.58 -2.13 -11.85
CA LEU A 297 12.45 -3.17 -12.36
C LEU A 297 13.40 -3.63 -11.25
N LEU A 298 13.17 -4.80 -10.70
CA LEU A 298 14.03 -5.46 -9.72
C LEU A 298 15.14 -6.22 -10.45
N ILE A 299 16.40 -5.92 -10.13
CA ILE A 299 17.56 -6.48 -10.83
C ILE A 299 18.50 -7.13 -9.83
N ASP A 300 18.74 -8.43 -10.03
CA ASP A 300 19.86 -9.14 -9.43
C ASP A 300 21.10 -8.98 -10.33
N PRO A 301 22.22 -8.45 -9.83
CA PRO A 301 23.48 -8.45 -10.57
C PRO A 301 23.89 -9.82 -11.13
N TRP A 302 23.58 -10.91 -10.44
CA TRP A 302 23.88 -12.28 -10.89
C TRP A 302 23.16 -12.65 -12.20
N PHE A 303 22.09 -11.95 -12.56
CA PHE A 303 21.43 -12.12 -13.85
C PHE A 303 22.38 -11.85 -15.03
N ALA A 304 23.32 -10.91 -14.89
CA ALA A 304 24.30 -10.60 -15.93
C ALA A 304 25.34 -11.72 -16.15
N ALA A 305 25.47 -12.66 -15.21
CA ALA A 305 26.36 -13.81 -15.35
C ALA A 305 25.75 -14.98 -16.14
N LEU A 306 24.47 -14.91 -16.49
CA LEU A 306 23.83 -15.90 -17.35
C LEU A 306 24.35 -15.79 -18.80
N PRO A 307 24.34 -16.88 -19.59
CA PRO A 307 24.83 -16.87 -20.98
C PRO A 307 24.26 -15.72 -21.84
N ASP A 308 22.96 -15.43 -21.73
CA ASP A 308 22.27 -14.35 -22.45
C ASP A 308 21.86 -13.17 -21.54
N GLY A 309 22.42 -13.12 -20.31
CA GLY A 309 22.04 -12.19 -19.26
C GLY A 309 22.24 -10.72 -19.64
N GLU A 310 23.44 -10.37 -20.10
CA GLU A 310 23.76 -9.00 -20.53
C GLU A 310 22.91 -8.57 -21.74
N ALA A 311 22.72 -9.45 -22.73
CA ALA A 311 21.90 -9.15 -23.91
C ALA A 311 20.44 -8.90 -23.54
N THR A 312 19.88 -9.75 -22.66
CA THR A 312 18.51 -9.63 -22.17
C THR A 312 18.31 -8.36 -21.34
N LEU A 313 19.26 -8.04 -20.45
CA LEU A 313 19.23 -6.81 -19.67
C LEU A 313 19.31 -5.58 -20.58
N SER A 314 20.24 -5.56 -21.55
CA SER A 314 20.37 -4.47 -22.52
C SER A 314 19.07 -4.22 -23.29
N ALA A 315 18.43 -5.28 -23.79
CA ALA A 315 17.14 -5.18 -24.47
C ALA A 315 16.03 -4.63 -23.56
N ALA A 316 15.96 -5.08 -22.31
CA ALA A 316 14.98 -4.61 -21.34
C ALA A 316 15.18 -3.12 -20.97
N LEU A 317 16.43 -2.65 -20.93
CA LEU A 317 16.77 -1.26 -20.62
C LEU A 317 16.50 -0.32 -21.81
N ALA A 318 16.70 -0.80 -23.04
CA ALA A 318 16.45 -0.02 -24.26
C ALA A 318 14.98 0.39 -24.42
N THR A 319 14.04 -0.41 -23.91
CA THR A 319 12.59 -0.15 -23.98
C THR A 319 11.99 0.32 -22.66
N LEU A 320 12.83 0.60 -21.65
CA LEU A 320 12.39 0.95 -20.31
C LEU A 320 11.79 2.37 -20.27
N PRO A 321 10.50 2.53 -19.95
CA PRO A 321 9.89 3.85 -19.87
C PRO A 321 10.47 4.70 -18.73
N GLU A 322 10.47 6.01 -18.91
CA GLU A 322 11.01 6.94 -17.90
C GLU A 322 10.32 6.86 -16.53
N TRP A 323 9.06 6.42 -16.47
CA TRP A 323 8.34 6.27 -15.21
C TRP A 323 8.65 4.98 -14.45
N VAL A 324 9.44 4.08 -15.01
CA VAL A 324 9.83 2.83 -14.34
C VAL A 324 11.12 3.04 -13.57
N THR A 325 11.13 2.64 -12.30
CA THR A 325 12.28 2.82 -11.42
C THR A 325 13.07 1.51 -11.29
N PRO A 326 14.34 1.46 -11.72
CA PRO A 326 15.21 0.31 -11.46
C PRO A 326 15.70 0.28 -10.01
N LEU A 327 15.67 -0.91 -9.41
CA LEU A 327 16.26 -1.20 -8.11
C LEU A 327 17.20 -2.41 -8.26
N VAL A 328 18.49 -2.16 -8.09
CA VAL A 328 19.53 -3.20 -8.08
C VAL A 328 19.73 -3.68 -6.65
N VAL A 329 19.60 -4.98 -6.40
CA VAL A 329 19.70 -5.54 -5.04
C VAL A 329 20.82 -6.57 -4.97
N LEU A 330 21.72 -6.40 -4.00
CA LEU A 330 22.82 -7.33 -3.76
C LEU A 330 23.11 -7.40 -2.26
N ASN A 331 22.96 -8.57 -1.65
CA ASN A 331 23.19 -8.74 -0.22
C ASN A 331 24.67 -8.54 0.16
N ARG A 332 24.99 -7.45 0.87
CA ARG A 332 26.38 -7.19 1.33
C ARG A 332 26.86 -8.16 2.42
N ARG A 333 25.93 -8.83 3.10
CA ARG A 333 26.26 -9.80 4.17
C ARG A 333 26.66 -11.16 3.61
N ASP A 334 26.49 -11.36 2.31
CA ASP A 334 26.97 -12.53 1.62
C ASP A 334 28.46 -12.41 1.28
N VAL A 335 29.29 -12.67 2.29
CA VAL A 335 30.75 -12.56 2.18
C VAL A 335 31.36 -13.59 1.22
N ALA A 336 30.71 -14.74 1.04
CA ALA A 336 31.20 -15.80 0.17
C ALA A 336 31.17 -15.39 -1.31
N HIS A 337 30.26 -14.48 -1.66
CA HIS A 337 29.95 -14.09 -3.03
C HIS A 337 30.21 -12.59 -3.29
N ALA A 338 30.83 -11.89 -2.33
CA ALA A 338 30.94 -10.43 -2.32
C ALA A 338 31.74 -9.83 -3.48
N GLU A 339 32.91 -10.40 -3.82
CA GLU A 339 33.80 -9.82 -4.85
C GLU A 339 33.18 -9.92 -6.25
N ARG A 340 32.77 -11.13 -6.66
CA ARG A 340 32.14 -11.35 -7.96
C ARG A 340 30.78 -10.64 -8.05
N GLY A 341 29.98 -10.68 -6.97
CA GLY A 341 28.72 -9.95 -6.90
C GLY A 341 28.90 -8.44 -7.07
N ALA A 342 29.93 -7.85 -6.45
CA ALA A 342 30.24 -6.43 -6.59
C ALA A 342 30.66 -6.05 -8.02
N LEU A 343 31.47 -6.88 -8.69
CA LEU A 343 31.84 -6.68 -10.09
C LEU A 343 30.62 -6.71 -11.02
N LEU A 344 29.74 -7.70 -10.83
CA LEU A 344 28.49 -7.81 -11.60
C LEU A 344 27.57 -6.61 -11.32
N ARG A 345 27.53 -6.12 -10.08
CA ARG A 345 26.73 -4.94 -9.72
C ARG A 345 27.22 -3.71 -10.46
N GLU A 346 28.52 -3.44 -10.45
CA GLU A 346 29.08 -2.30 -11.19
C GLU A 346 28.82 -2.42 -12.70
N ARG A 347 28.92 -3.63 -13.25
CA ARG A 347 28.59 -3.91 -14.65
C ARG A 347 27.14 -3.56 -14.99
N VAL A 348 26.18 -4.00 -14.17
CA VAL A 348 24.75 -3.67 -14.33
C VAL A 348 24.50 -2.17 -14.18
N LEU A 349 25.14 -1.51 -13.22
CA LEU A 349 25.03 -0.06 -13.02
C LEU A 349 25.58 0.71 -14.24
N ASP A 350 26.67 0.26 -14.84
CA ASP A 350 27.20 0.83 -16.09
C ASP A 350 26.22 0.69 -17.26
N MET A 351 25.55 -0.46 -17.39
CA MET A 351 24.52 -0.66 -18.42
C MET A 351 23.34 0.30 -18.22
N LEU A 352 22.88 0.48 -16.98
CA LEU A 352 21.83 1.44 -16.63
C LEU A 352 22.24 2.89 -16.94
N ARG A 353 23.49 3.28 -16.62
CA ARG A 353 24.03 4.60 -16.94
C ARG A 353 24.06 4.85 -18.45
N ARG A 354 24.54 3.88 -19.24
CA ARG A 354 24.60 3.97 -20.71
C ARG A 354 23.22 4.02 -21.36
N ALA A 355 22.23 3.36 -20.76
CA ALA A 355 20.83 3.46 -21.17
C ALA A 355 20.16 4.79 -20.75
N GLY A 356 20.89 5.73 -20.16
CA GLY A 356 20.37 7.04 -19.74
C GLY A 356 19.55 7.02 -18.45
N ASN A 357 19.55 5.91 -17.70
CA ASN A 357 18.79 5.82 -16.46
C ASN A 357 19.52 6.55 -15.32
N GLN A 358 19.00 7.71 -14.93
CA GLN A 358 19.53 8.52 -13.84
C GLN A 358 18.88 8.23 -12.48
N ARG A 359 17.87 7.34 -12.43
CA ARG A 359 17.01 7.14 -11.26
C ARG A 359 17.14 5.76 -10.61
N THR A 360 18.10 4.96 -11.08
CA THR A 360 18.50 3.71 -10.43
C THR A 360 18.73 3.92 -8.94
N ARG A 361 18.21 2.98 -8.13
CA ARG A 361 18.57 2.84 -6.71
C ARG A 361 19.24 1.50 -6.49
N THR A 362 20.00 1.43 -5.40
CA THR A 362 20.64 0.22 -4.93
C THR A 362 20.20 -0.07 -3.51
N ALA A 363 20.00 -1.35 -3.19
CA ALA A 363 19.81 -1.80 -1.83
C ALA A 363 20.72 -2.99 -1.54
N ASP A 364 21.37 -2.96 -0.39
CA ASP A 364 22.34 -3.98 0.01
C ASP A 364 21.97 -4.75 1.28
N GLU A 365 20.89 -4.33 1.95
CA GLU A 365 20.30 -5.00 3.10
C GLU A 365 18.77 -5.00 3.05
N ALA A 366 18.17 -5.96 3.75
CA ALA A 366 16.73 -6.10 3.91
C ALA A 366 16.08 -4.82 4.48
N GLU A 367 16.70 -4.18 5.47
CA GLU A 367 16.20 -2.92 6.03
C GLU A 367 16.24 -1.77 5.02
N ALA A 368 17.30 -1.67 4.23
CA ALA A 368 17.40 -0.66 3.15
C ALA A 368 16.31 -0.88 2.09
N CYS A 369 16.06 -2.12 1.68
CA CYS A 369 14.95 -2.48 0.79
C CYS A 369 13.60 -2.06 1.39
N THR A 370 13.39 -2.32 2.68
CA THR A 370 12.16 -1.96 3.41
C THR A 370 11.87 -0.45 3.32
N HIS A 371 12.89 0.37 3.54
CA HIS A 371 12.75 1.81 3.53
C HIS A 371 12.62 2.39 2.11
N LEU A 372 13.31 1.81 1.12
CA LEU A 372 13.29 2.29 -0.26
C LEU A 372 12.01 1.92 -1.00
N MET A 373 11.45 0.72 -0.78
CA MET A 373 10.36 0.18 -1.61
C MET A 373 9.16 1.13 -1.70
N PRO A 374 8.60 1.67 -0.59
CA PRO A 374 7.43 2.54 -0.67
C PRO A 374 7.74 3.88 -1.35
N VAL A 375 8.96 4.39 -1.19
CA VAL A 375 9.43 5.61 -1.87
C VAL A 375 9.43 5.39 -3.39
N LEU A 376 9.99 4.28 -3.84
CA LEU A 376 10.17 3.98 -5.27
C LEU A 376 8.85 3.67 -5.96
N VAL A 377 7.95 2.92 -5.30
CA VAL A 377 6.58 2.69 -5.79
C VAL A 377 5.84 4.02 -5.94
N GLY A 378 5.92 4.89 -4.94
CA GLY A 378 5.34 6.24 -4.99
C GLY A 378 5.94 7.09 -6.11
N GLU A 379 7.26 7.00 -6.33
CA GLU A 379 7.96 7.73 -7.38
C GLU A 379 7.52 7.27 -8.77
N ALA A 380 7.47 5.96 -9.03
CA ALA A 380 7.03 5.41 -10.30
C ALA A 380 5.59 5.85 -10.62
N ARG A 381 4.69 5.82 -9.64
CA ARG A 381 3.32 6.33 -9.79
C ARG A 381 3.29 7.82 -10.17
N ARG A 382 4.05 8.66 -9.46
CA ARG A 382 4.12 10.11 -9.74
C ARG A 382 4.70 10.41 -11.11
N GLN A 383 5.71 9.66 -11.54
CA GLN A 383 6.29 9.81 -12.87
C GLN A 383 5.29 9.42 -13.95
N PHE A 384 4.58 8.31 -13.78
CA PHE A 384 3.55 7.89 -14.71
C PHE A 384 2.42 8.93 -14.83
N LEU A 385 1.96 9.50 -13.71
CA LEU A 385 0.94 10.56 -13.76
C LEU A 385 1.44 11.85 -14.43
N ARG A 386 2.75 12.11 -14.44
CA ARG A 386 3.34 13.29 -15.08
C ARG A 386 3.66 13.10 -16.56
N GLN A 387 4.11 11.91 -16.94
CA GLN A 387 4.73 11.64 -18.25
C GLN A 387 4.02 10.54 -19.05
N GLY A 388 3.15 9.77 -18.40
CA GLY A 388 2.45 8.64 -19.01
C GLY A 388 1.40 9.07 -20.03
N PRO A 389 0.91 8.13 -20.84
CA PRO A 389 -0.15 8.39 -21.81
C PRO A 389 -1.41 8.92 -21.10
N ILE A 390 -1.86 10.11 -21.51
CA ILE A 390 -3.11 10.71 -21.03
C ILE A 390 -4.27 9.97 -21.70
N TRP A 391 -5.20 9.42 -20.91
CA TRP A 391 -6.44 8.86 -21.42
C TRP A 391 -7.66 9.73 -21.07
N PRO A 392 -8.54 10.04 -22.03
CA PRO A 392 -8.40 9.74 -23.46
C PRO A 392 -7.29 10.60 -24.10
N PRO A 393 -6.62 10.09 -25.15
CA PRO A 393 -5.56 10.81 -25.84
C PRO A 393 -6.07 12.16 -26.34
N LYS A 394 -5.19 13.17 -26.42
CA LYS A 394 -5.52 14.48 -27.02
C LYS A 394 -6.12 14.26 -28.42
N GLY A 395 -7.39 14.64 -28.59
CA GLY A 395 -8.15 14.44 -29.84
C GLY A 395 -9.20 13.33 -29.77
N GLY A 396 -9.17 12.48 -28.74
CA GLY A 396 -10.26 11.57 -28.42
C GLY A 396 -11.46 12.39 -27.93
N ARG A 397 -12.55 12.39 -28.70
CA ARG A 397 -13.84 12.95 -28.31
C ARG A 397 -14.32 12.18 -27.07
N ALA A 398 -13.98 12.64 -25.88
CA ALA A 398 -14.82 12.38 -24.72
C ALA A 398 -16.08 13.19 -24.95
N ASP A 399 -17.25 12.54 -25.04
CA ASP A 399 -18.50 13.26 -24.99
C ASP A 399 -18.50 14.06 -23.69
N ARG A 400 -18.46 15.39 -23.81
CA ARG A 400 -18.54 16.29 -22.66
C ARG A 400 -19.81 15.91 -21.90
N PRO A 401 -19.74 15.64 -20.59
CA PRO A 401 -20.94 15.49 -19.78
C PRO A 401 -21.76 16.78 -19.92
N ARG A 402 -22.89 16.70 -20.60
CA ARG A 402 -23.84 17.82 -20.69
C ARG A 402 -24.74 17.71 -19.47
N LEU A 403 -24.66 18.71 -18.59
CA LEU A 403 -25.69 18.93 -17.58
C LEU A 403 -27.01 19.17 -18.31
N ALA A 404 -27.93 18.21 -18.24
CA ALA A 404 -29.25 18.35 -18.80
C ALA A 404 -30.08 19.29 -17.92
N GLY A 405 -30.35 20.48 -18.47
CA GLY A 405 -31.61 21.22 -18.36
C GLY A 405 -32.19 21.45 -16.97
N HIS A 406 -31.73 22.51 -16.29
CA HIS A 406 -32.59 23.24 -15.37
C HIS A 406 -33.29 24.34 -16.18
N THR A 407 -34.55 24.12 -16.54
CA THR A 407 -35.39 25.17 -17.15
C THR A 407 -35.83 26.10 -16.03
N PRO A 408 -35.43 27.39 -16.01
CA PRO A 408 -35.94 28.33 -15.02
C PRO A 408 -37.43 28.60 -15.29
N PRO A 409 -38.28 28.71 -14.26
CA PRO A 409 -39.67 29.10 -14.47
C PRO A 409 -39.72 30.53 -15.01
N THR A 410 -40.42 30.71 -16.14
CA THR A 410 -40.77 32.02 -16.70
C THR A 410 -41.70 32.75 -15.76
N SER A 411 -41.20 33.81 -15.10
CA SER A 411 -42.06 34.80 -14.45
C SER A 411 -42.74 35.67 -15.52
N PRO A 412 -44.04 35.97 -15.40
CA PRO A 412 -44.76 36.81 -16.35
C PRO A 412 -44.28 38.26 -16.22
N GLY A 413 -43.82 38.82 -17.35
CA GLY A 413 -43.46 40.22 -17.48
C GLY A 413 -44.70 41.10 -17.42
N SER A 414 -44.59 42.13 -16.60
CA SER A 414 -45.47 43.28 -16.42
C SER A 414 -45.84 43.96 -17.74
N GLU A 415 -47.13 44.24 -17.90
CA GLU A 415 -47.71 45.17 -18.86
C GLU A 415 -47.11 46.57 -18.67
N GLU A 416 -46.46 47.09 -19.71
CA GLU A 416 -46.17 48.52 -19.86
C GLU A 416 -47.40 49.19 -20.48
N ASP A 417 -48.08 50.02 -19.68
CA ASP A 417 -48.95 51.10 -20.14
C ASP A 417 -48.14 52.02 -21.07
N ARG A 418 -48.68 52.26 -22.27
CA ARG A 418 -48.27 53.38 -23.13
C ARG A 418 -49.46 54.32 -23.28
N ASP A 419 -49.26 55.54 -22.77
CA ASP A 419 -49.98 56.72 -23.21
C ASP A 419 -49.79 56.90 -24.72
N ASP A 420 -50.90 56.83 -25.47
CA ASP A 420 -51.34 57.83 -26.48
C ASP A 420 -52.77 57.52 -26.94
#